data_AF-A0A0D6AKI4-F1
#
_entry.id   AF-A0A0D6AKI4-F1
#
_cell.length_a   1.000
_cell.length_b   1.000
_cell.length_c   1.000
_cell.angle_alpha   90.00
_cell.angle_beta   90.00
_cell.angle_gamma   90.00
#
_symmetry.space_group_name_H-M   'P 1'
#
loop_
_entity.id
_entity.type
_entity.pdbx_description
1 polymer ?
#
loop_
_entity_poly.entity_id
_entity_poly.type
_entity_poly.pdbx_seq_one_letter_code
_entity_poly.pdbx_strand_id
1 'polypeptide(L)'
;MNNFGQSIIILNRRKKQVLEELEEAQFKLLMWSKRVKSSKENNRLDLLKEASFQENVYINQVKSLESQLSQLSAEIDKYKKRQSDLALSAFQKMEEKMLEIKQTEDKNLENDWSNGDFITEKQLDIDGEIKLIKNYLQKAINAVEILEFKVLEFKNNNNSLNNISIDDEIDLLKRQLRGD
;
A
#
# COMPACT_ATOMS: atom_id res chain seq x y z
N MET A 1 -13.54 -10.08 -0.90
CA MET A 1 -12.64 -9.17 -1.63
C MET A 1 -11.98 -8.23 -0.61
N ASN A 2 -10.64 -8.13 -0.62
CA ASN A 2 -9.87 -7.53 0.45
C ASN A 2 -9.73 -6.00 0.26
N ASN A 3 -10.77 -5.26 0.67
CA ASN A 3 -10.92 -3.81 0.45
C ASN A 3 -9.83 -2.96 1.15
N PHE A 4 -9.21 -3.50 2.21
CA PHE A 4 -8.25 -2.78 3.06
C PHE A 4 -6.92 -2.44 2.36
N GLY A 5 -6.37 -3.36 1.58
CA GLY A 5 -5.09 -3.16 0.87
C GLY A 5 -5.20 -2.10 -0.22
N GLN A 6 -6.36 -2.00 -0.87
CA GLN A 6 -6.62 -0.95 -1.86
C GLN A 6 -6.77 0.42 -1.19
N SER A 7 -7.42 0.51 -0.02
CA SER A 7 -7.56 1.76 0.72
C SER A 7 -6.22 2.37 1.15
N ILE A 8 -5.28 1.56 1.66
CA ILE A 8 -3.97 2.09 2.09
C ILE A 8 -3.11 2.55 0.91
N ILE A 9 -3.20 1.87 -0.24
CA ILE A 9 -2.52 2.28 -1.47
C ILE A 9 -3.07 3.61 -1.98
N ILE A 10 -4.39 3.78 -1.97
CA ILE A 10 -5.06 5.04 -2.38
C ILE A 10 -4.62 6.19 -1.46
N LEU A 11 -4.62 5.98 -0.14
CA LEU A 11 -4.20 7.01 0.82
C LEU A 11 -2.73 7.39 0.64
N ASN A 12 -1.84 6.43 0.43
CA ASN A 12 -0.42 6.71 0.16
C ASN A 12 -0.23 7.47 -1.16
N ARG A 13 -0.98 7.12 -2.21
CA ARG A 13 -0.95 7.84 -3.49
C ARG A 13 -1.42 9.29 -3.31
N ARG A 14 -2.51 9.51 -2.56
CA ARG A 14 -2.99 10.86 -2.27
C ARG A 14 -2.00 11.66 -1.43
N LYS A 15 -1.37 11.04 -0.43
CA LYS A 15 -0.30 11.66 0.36
C LYS A 15 0.87 12.10 -0.52
N LYS A 16 1.29 11.29 -1.49
CA LYS A 16 2.33 11.66 -2.45
C LYS A 16 1.92 12.87 -3.29
N GLN A 17 0.69 12.90 -3.81
CA GLN A 17 0.19 14.04 -4.58
C GLN A 17 0.18 15.33 -3.75
N VAL A 18 -0.30 15.26 -2.50
CA VAL A 18 -0.32 16.43 -1.61
C VAL A 18 1.09 16.91 -1.27
N LEU A 19 2.09 16.01 -1.18
CA LEU A 19 3.50 16.39 -1.02
C LEU A 19 4.01 17.16 -2.26
N GLU A 20 3.73 16.66 -3.46
CA GLU A 20 4.11 17.32 -4.71
C GLU A 20 3.46 18.71 -4.83
N GLU A 21 2.15 18.82 -4.52
CA GLU A 21 1.42 20.09 -4.48
C GLU A 21 1.98 21.06 -3.41
N LEU A 22 2.43 20.54 -2.26
CA LEU A 22 3.02 21.32 -1.19
C LEU A 22 4.38 21.90 -1.59
N GLU A 23 5.25 21.09 -2.20
CA GLU A 23 6.54 21.55 -2.72
C GLU A 23 6.36 22.66 -3.75
N GLU A 24 5.41 22.50 -4.68
CA GLU A 24 5.10 23.53 -5.66
C GLU A 24 4.58 24.83 -4.99
N ALA A 25 3.67 24.71 -4.03
CA ALA A 25 3.14 25.87 -3.30
C ALA A 25 4.22 26.59 -2.49
N GLN A 26 5.12 25.86 -1.84
CA GLN A 26 6.26 26.43 -1.11
C GLN A 26 7.24 27.13 -2.05
N PHE A 27 7.52 26.57 -3.22
CA PHE A 27 8.35 27.21 -4.23
C PHE A 27 7.73 28.52 -4.72
N LYS A 28 6.42 28.52 -5.03
CA LYS A 28 5.69 29.73 -5.43
C LYS A 28 5.66 30.78 -4.32
N LEU A 29 5.45 30.36 -3.07
CA LEU A 29 5.53 31.24 -1.91
C LEU A 29 6.89 31.94 -1.84
N LEU A 30 7.99 31.20 -1.93
CA LEU A 30 9.33 31.75 -1.93
C LEU A 30 9.55 32.80 -3.04
N MET A 31 9.04 32.52 -4.25
CA MET A 31 9.12 33.44 -5.38
C MET A 31 8.35 34.74 -5.11
N TRP A 32 7.14 34.66 -4.55
CA TRP A 32 6.35 35.83 -4.21
C TRP A 32 6.93 36.61 -3.04
N SER A 33 7.46 35.96 -2.00
CA SER A 33 8.18 36.62 -0.90
C SER A 33 9.40 37.41 -1.39
N LYS A 34 10.17 36.84 -2.33
CA LYS A 34 11.28 37.57 -2.98
C LYS A 34 10.77 38.80 -3.74
N ARG A 35 9.65 38.67 -4.45
CA ARG A 35 9.04 39.77 -5.20
C ARG A 35 8.47 40.87 -4.30
N VAL A 36 7.90 40.53 -3.14
CA VAL A 36 7.49 41.48 -2.10
C VAL A 36 8.70 42.27 -1.63
N LYS A 37 9.79 41.59 -1.27
CA LYS A 37 11.04 42.23 -0.82
C LYS A 37 11.59 43.18 -1.88
N SER A 38 11.72 42.72 -3.11
CA SER A 38 12.23 43.52 -4.24
C SER A 38 11.33 44.72 -4.54
N SER A 39 10.00 44.55 -4.53
CA SER A 39 9.06 45.66 -4.79
C SER A 39 9.13 46.73 -3.69
N LYS A 40 9.33 46.30 -2.44
CA LYS A 40 9.54 47.19 -1.29
C LYS A 40 10.86 47.96 -1.41
N GLU A 41 11.96 47.29 -1.75
CA GLU A 41 13.28 47.92 -1.96
C GLU A 41 13.27 48.95 -3.08
N ASN A 42 12.49 48.72 -4.14
CA ASN A 42 12.38 49.61 -5.29
C ASN A 42 11.24 50.65 -5.18
N ASN A 43 10.57 50.76 -4.03
CA ASN A 43 9.42 51.66 -3.82
C ASN A 43 8.28 51.51 -4.85
N ARG A 44 8.09 50.30 -5.39
CA ARG A 44 7.05 49.97 -6.38
C ARG A 44 5.78 49.52 -5.68
N LEU A 45 4.99 50.47 -5.19
CA LEU A 45 3.75 50.20 -4.43
C LEU A 45 2.70 49.41 -5.22
N ASP A 46 2.63 49.65 -6.54
CA ASP A 46 1.79 48.91 -7.49
C ASP A 46 2.10 47.41 -7.46
N LEU A 47 3.38 47.07 -7.60
CA LEU A 47 3.86 45.68 -7.61
C LEU A 47 3.85 45.05 -6.23
N LEU A 48 4.10 45.85 -5.18
CA LEU A 48 4.10 45.38 -3.79
C LEU A 48 2.73 44.86 -3.38
N LYS A 49 1.65 45.55 -3.76
CA LYS A 49 0.28 45.14 -3.42
C LYS A 49 -0.06 43.78 -4.03
N GLU A 50 0.24 43.60 -5.32
CA GLU A 50 0.00 42.33 -6.01
C GLU A 50 0.87 41.21 -5.44
N ALA A 51 2.16 41.46 -5.25
CA ALA A 51 3.07 40.45 -4.72
C ALA A 51 2.67 40.01 -3.30
N SER A 52 2.23 40.96 -2.45
CA SER A 52 1.77 40.65 -1.09
C SER A 52 0.45 39.89 -1.08
N PHE A 53 -0.44 40.17 -2.04
CA PHE A 53 -1.68 39.41 -2.19
C PHE A 53 -1.38 37.95 -2.55
N GLN A 54 -0.55 37.72 -3.58
CA GLN A 54 -0.16 36.38 -4.01
C GLN A 54 0.62 35.62 -2.93
N GLU A 55 1.53 36.29 -2.22
CA GLU A 55 2.22 35.70 -1.07
C GLU A 55 1.24 35.16 -0.03
N ASN A 56 0.23 35.95 0.36
CA ASN A 56 -0.79 35.50 1.31
C ASN A 56 -1.63 34.32 0.80
N VAL A 57 -1.94 34.30 -0.51
CA VAL A 57 -2.63 33.15 -1.14
C VAL A 57 -1.82 31.87 -0.95
N TYR A 58 -0.52 31.90 -1.27
CA TYR A 58 0.33 30.72 -1.14
C TYR A 58 0.64 30.36 0.32
N ILE A 59 0.71 31.31 1.26
CA ILE A 59 0.76 31.02 2.71
C ILE A 59 -0.44 30.19 3.13
N ASN A 60 -1.65 30.58 2.72
CA ASN A 60 -2.87 29.88 3.07
C ASN A 60 -2.92 28.49 2.40
N GLN A 61 -2.48 28.39 1.15
CA GLN A 61 -2.41 27.12 0.43
C GLN A 61 -1.45 26.14 1.11
N VAL A 62 -0.25 26.58 1.49
CA VAL A 62 0.74 25.77 2.21
C VAL A 62 0.14 25.23 3.52
N LYS A 63 -0.47 26.09 4.34
CA LYS A 63 -1.13 25.67 5.59
C LYS A 63 -2.23 24.64 5.37
N SER A 64 -3.04 24.83 4.32
CA SER A 64 -4.11 23.89 3.96
C SER A 64 -3.52 22.53 3.58
N LEU A 65 -2.48 22.51 2.74
CA LEU A 65 -1.84 21.27 2.29
C LEU A 65 -1.13 20.56 3.46
N GLU A 66 -0.44 21.27 4.34
CA GLU A 66 0.15 20.71 5.57
C GLU A 66 -0.91 20.05 6.46
N SER A 67 -2.07 20.70 6.62
CA SER A 67 -3.19 20.15 7.36
C SER A 67 -3.72 18.86 6.72
N GLN A 68 -3.91 18.83 5.40
CA GLN A 68 -4.33 17.64 4.67
C GLN A 68 -3.32 16.50 4.82
N LEU A 69 -2.02 16.80 4.78
CA LEU A 69 -0.94 15.83 4.93
C LEU A 69 -0.92 15.20 6.34
N SER A 70 -1.18 16.02 7.36
CA SER A 70 -1.33 15.57 8.74
C SER A 70 -2.53 14.62 8.88
N GLN A 71 -3.69 15.00 8.32
CA GLN A 71 -4.89 14.16 8.33
C GLN A 71 -4.68 12.82 7.62
N LEU A 72 -4.09 12.84 6.42
CA LEU A 72 -3.78 11.63 5.66
C LEU A 72 -2.81 10.72 6.40
N SER A 73 -1.79 11.30 7.07
CA SER A 73 -0.84 10.52 7.86
C SER A 73 -1.51 9.85 9.05
N ALA A 74 -2.35 10.59 9.78
CA ALA A 74 -3.12 10.04 10.89
C ALA A 74 -4.11 8.95 10.44
N GLU A 75 -4.70 9.09 9.25
CA GLU A 75 -5.57 8.07 8.68
C GLU A 75 -4.80 6.81 8.30
N ILE A 76 -3.66 6.95 7.60
CA ILE A 76 -2.75 5.86 7.26
C ILE A 76 -2.32 5.08 8.52
N ASP A 77 -1.96 5.79 9.59
CA ASP A 77 -1.54 5.16 10.85
C ASP A 77 -2.68 4.40 11.53
N LYS A 78 -3.91 4.93 11.50
CA LYS A 78 -5.11 4.21 11.97
C LYS A 78 -5.34 2.93 11.16
N TYR A 79 -5.18 2.97 9.84
CA TYR A 79 -5.32 1.79 8.99
C TYR A 79 -4.25 0.74 9.29
N LYS A 80 -2.98 1.15 9.45
CA LYS A 80 -1.88 0.23 9.81
C LYS A 80 -2.14 -0.43 11.17
N LYS A 81 -2.56 0.34 12.17
CA LYS A 81 -2.87 -0.21 13.51
C LYS A 81 -3.99 -1.25 13.44
N ARG A 82 -5.09 -0.94 12.75
CA ARG A 82 -6.20 -1.90 12.56
C ARG A 82 -5.74 -3.19 11.86
N GLN A 83 -4.82 -3.09 10.89
CA GLN A 83 -4.27 -4.26 10.23
C GLN A 83 -3.47 -5.13 11.20
N SER A 84 -2.63 -4.52 12.03
CA SER A 84 -1.89 -5.23 13.07
C SER A 84 -2.82 -5.91 14.08
N ASP A 85 -3.87 -5.22 14.55
CA ASP A 85 -4.83 -5.76 15.51
C ASP A 85 -5.62 -6.94 14.92
N LEU A 86 -6.03 -6.86 13.64
CA LEU A 86 -6.69 -7.96 12.93
C LEU A 86 -5.78 -9.16 12.76
N ALA A 87 -4.51 -8.95 12.42
CA ALA A 87 -3.53 -10.03 12.32
C ALA A 87 -3.33 -10.71 13.68
N LEU A 88 -3.16 -9.94 14.75
CA LEU A 88 -2.99 -10.46 16.11
C LEU A 88 -4.21 -11.29 16.56
N SER A 89 -5.42 -10.81 16.31
CA SER A 89 -6.65 -11.54 16.61
C SER A 89 -6.78 -12.83 15.80
N ALA A 90 -6.38 -12.81 14.53
CA ALA A 90 -6.36 -14.02 13.70
C ALA A 90 -5.36 -15.06 14.23
N PHE A 91 -4.19 -14.62 14.70
CA PHE A 91 -3.21 -15.49 15.36
C PHE A 91 -3.75 -16.08 16.66
N GLN A 92 -4.35 -15.26 17.53
CA GLN A 92 -4.93 -15.75 18.79
C GLN A 92 -6.03 -16.79 18.56
N LYS A 93 -6.91 -16.57 17.58
CA LYS A 93 -7.94 -17.56 17.20
C LYS A 93 -7.35 -18.85 16.62
N MET A 94 -6.21 -18.76 15.93
CA MET A 94 -5.51 -19.93 15.43
C MET A 94 -4.84 -20.70 16.57
N GLU A 95 -4.27 -19.98 17.55
CA GLU A 95 -3.69 -20.55 18.76
C GLU A 95 -4.75 -21.23 19.64
N GLU A 96 -5.90 -20.60 19.87
CA GLU A 96 -7.04 -21.19 20.57
C GLU A 96 -7.53 -22.48 19.88
N LYS A 97 -7.68 -22.46 18.56
CA LYS A 97 -8.05 -23.67 17.80
C LYS A 97 -6.99 -24.77 17.89
N MET A 98 -5.71 -24.42 17.84
CA MET A 98 -4.61 -25.39 18.03
C MET A 98 -4.65 -25.99 19.44
N LEU A 99 -4.97 -25.18 20.45
CA LEU A 99 -5.11 -25.64 21.83
C LEU A 99 -6.32 -26.57 22.01
N GLU A 100 -7.46 -26.23 21.40
CA GLU A 100 -8.66 -27.07 21.37
C GLU A 100 -8.39 -28.41 20.68
N ILE A 101 -7.68 -28.42 19.55
CA ILE A 101 -7.28 -29.64 18.84
C ILE A 101 -6.43 -30.54 19.76
N LYS A 102 -5.41 -29.98 20.44
CA LYS A 102 -4.59 -30.73 21.41
C LYS A 102 -5.42 -31.29 22.57
N GLN A 103 -6.39 -30.54 23.10
CA GLN A 103 -7.26 -31.01 24.16
C GLN A 103 -8.23 -32.11 23.69
N THR A 104 -8.68 -32.09 22.44
CA THR A 104 -9.46 -33.19 21.85
C THR A 104 -8.62 -34.41 21.51
N GLU A 105 -7.34 -34.24 21.16
CA GLU A 105 -6.39 -35.35 21.00
C GLU A 105 -6.10 -36.02 22.36
N ASP A 106 -5.88 -35.23 23.42
CA ASP A 106 -5.70 -35.75 24.79
C ASP A 106 -6.94 -36.48 25.32
N LYS A 107 -8.16 -36.02 24.98
CA LYS A 107 -9.42 -36.70 25.38
C LYS A 107 -9.75 -37.94 24.55
N ASN A 108 -9.32 -38.01 23.29
CA ASN A 108 -9.49 -39.20 22.45
C ASN A 108 -8.40 -40.26 22.73
N LEU A 109 -7.25 -39.85 23.28
CA LEU A 109 -6.21 -40.76 23.79
C LEU A 109 -6.63 -41.54 25.04
N GLU A 110 -7.69 -41.16 25.75
CA GLU A 110 -8.21 -41.90 26.92
C GLU A 110 -9.21 -43.02 26.53
N ASN A 111 -9.71 -43.05 25.29
CA ASN A 111 -10.73 -44.01 24.85
C ASN A 111 -10.28 -45.04 23.79
N ASP A 112 -9.08 -44.92 23.21
CA ASP A 112 -8.58 -45.85 22.18
C ASP A 112 -7.39 -46.72 22.66
N TRP A 113 -7.39 -47.14 23.93
CA TRP A 113 -6.41 -48.09 24.48
C TRP A 113 -6.70 -49.56 24.09
N SER A 114 -7.21 -49.80 22.88
CA SER A 114 -7.27 -51.15 22.35
C SER A 114 -7.11 -51.16 20.83
N ASN A 115 -5.89 -51.50 20.43
CA ASN A 115 -5.47 -51.99 19.11
C ASN A 115 -5.09 -50.93 18.07
N GLY A 116 -3.78 -50.89 17.81
CA GLY A 116 -3.24 -50.57 16.49
C GLY A 116 -2.20 -49.46 16.48
N ASP A 117 -0.94 -49.86 16.60
CA ASP A 117 0.29 -49.15 16.18
C ASP A 117 0.10 -47.71 15.68
N PHE A 118 0.04 -46.75 16.62
CA PHE A 118 0.16 -45.33 16.30
C PHE A 118 1.59 -44.88 16.61
N ILE A 119 2.25 -44.31 15.60
CA ILE A 119 3.57 -43.71 15.70
C ILE A 119 3.45 -42.55 16.69
N THR A 120 3.96 -42.76 17.92
CA THR A 120 4.13 -41.72 18.93
C THR A 120 4.83 -40.51 18.32
N GLU A 121 4.25 -39.33 18.51
CA GLU A 121 4.92 -38.05 18.31
C GLU A 121 6.27 -38.10 19.04
N LYS A 122 7.34 -38.30 18.26
CA LYS A 122 8.68 -38.04 18.73
C LYS A 122 8.74 -36.54 18.97
N GLN A 123 8.85 -36.13 20.23
CA GLN A 123 9.37 -34.83 20.63
C GLN A 123 10.65 -34.61 19.80
N LEU A 124 10.55 -33.76 18.77
CA LEU A 124 11.68 -33.43 17.92
C LEU A 124 12.67 -32.66 18.80
N ASP A 125 13.94 -33.04 18.76
CA ASP A 125 14.96 -32.18 19.34
C ASP A 125 15.03 -30.86 18.56
N ILE A 126 15.79 -29.90 19.09
CA ILE A 126 15.96 -28.58 18.50
C ILE A 126 16.41 -28.66 17.03
N ASP A 127 17.19 -29.69 16.65
CA ASP A 127 17.63 -29.88 15.27
C ASP A 127 16.51 -30.38 14.36
N GLY A 128 15.60 -31.20 14.89
CA GLY A 128 14.36 -31.62 14.24
C GLY A 128 13.40 -30.45 13.98
N GLU A 129 13.23 -29.56 14.96
CA GLU A 129 12.43 -28.33 14.81
C GLU A 129 13.06 -27.37 13.79
N ILE A 130 14.38 -27.17 13.83
CA ILE A 130 15.12 -26.35 12.85
C ILE A 130 14.93 -26.92 11.43
N LYS A 131 14.98 -28.24 11.27
CA LYS A 131 14.77 -28.88 9.97
C LYS A 131 13.34 -28.69 9.47
N LEU A 132 12.36 -28.73 10.35
CA LEU A 132 10.96 -28.46 10.03
C LEU A 132 10.76 -26.99 9.60
N ILE A 133 11.32 -26.03 10.34
CA ILE A 133 11.29 -24.59 10.03
C ILE A 133 11.93 -24.32 8.67
N LYS A 134 13.10 -24.92 8.39
CA LYS A 134 13.76 -24.81 7.08
C LYS A 134 12.87 -25.33 5.95
N ASN A 135 12.18 -26.44 6.17
CA ASN A 135 11.25 -26.99 5.18
C ASN A 135 10.06 -26.07 4.91
N TYR A 136 9.50 -25.43 5.95
CA TYR A 136 8.42 -24.45 5.78
C TYR A 136 8.90 -23.18 5.07
N LEU A 137 10.08 -22.67 5.40
CA LEU A 137 10.71 -21.54 4.71
C LEU A 137 10.94 -21.85 3.22
N GLN A 138 11.43 -23.05 2.90
CA GLN A 138 11.62 -23.46 1.51
C GLN A 138 10.31 -23.51 0.73
N LYS A 139 9.24 -24.04 1.34
CA LYS A 139 7.90 -24.05 0.74
C LYS A 139 7.38 -22.62 0.50
N ALA A 140 7.64 -21.70 1.42
CA ALA A 140 7.26 -20.30 1.28
C ALA A 140 8.03 -19.61 0.15
N ILE A 141 9.34 -19.85 0.04
CA ILE A 141 10.18 -19.34 -1.06
C ILE A 141 9.65 -19.82 -2.42
N ASN A 142 9.39 -21.12 -2.55
CA ASN A 142 8.86 -21.68 -3.79
C ASN A 142 7.49 -21.08 -4.15
N ALA A 143 6.65 -20.77 -3.17
CA ALA A 143 5.36 -20.12 -3.40
C ALA A 143 5.51 -18.66 -3.89
N VAL A 144 6.51 -17.94 -3.37
CA VAL A 144 6.83 -16.57 -3.82
C VAL A 144 7.34 -16.60 -5.26
N GLU A 145 8.25 -17.50 -5.62
CA GLU A 145 8.77 -17.65 -6.98
C GLU A 145 7.65 -17.96 -7.99
N ILE A 146 6.71 -18.84 -7.63
CA ILE A 146 5.53 -19.13 -8.47
C ILE A 146 4.65 -17.89 -8.66
N LEU A 147 4.48 -17.06 -7.62
CA LEU A 147 3.72 -15.82 -7.72
C LEU A 147 4.44 -14.78 -8.58
N GLU A 148 5.75 -14.63 -8.43
CA GLU A 148 6.55 -13.73 -9.27
C GLU A 148 6.51 -14.13 -10.74
N PHE A 149 6.61 -15.43 -11.04
CA PHE A 149 6.45 -15.95 -12.39
C PHE A 149 5.06 -15.63 -12.97
N LYS A 150 3.99 -15.84 -12.20
CA LYS A 150 2.62 -15.49 -12.62
C LYS A 150 2.43 -13.98 -12.85
N VAL A 151 3.06 -13.13 -12.05
CA VAL A 151 3.03 -11.67 -12.24
C VAL A 151 3.79 -11.26 -13.50
N LEU A 152 4.91 -11.92 -13.81
CA LEU A 152 5.67 -11.72 -15.04
C LEU A 152 4.88 -12.17 -16.28
N GLU A 153 4.24 -13.34 -16.25
CA GLU A 153 3.34 -13.79 -17.33
C GLU A 153 2.17 -12.82 -17.53
N PHE A 154 1.56 -12.32 -16.45
CA PHE A 154 0.46 -11.35 -16.53
C PHE A 154 0.91 -10.02 -17.14
N LYS A 155 2.14 -9.56 -16.86
CA LYS A 155 2.71 -8.36 -17.51
C LYS A 155 3.01 -8.59 -18.98
N ASN A 156 3.56 -9.75 -19.35
CA ASN A 156 3.87 -10.06 -20.75
C ASN A 156 2.61 -10.27 -21.60
N ASN A 157 1.56 -10.88 -21.04
CA ASN A 157 0.27 -11.03 -21.72
C ASN A 157 -0.49 -9.71 -21.90
N ASN A 158 -0.30 -8.73 -21.00
CA ASN A 158 -0.87 -7.39 -21.18
C ASN A 158 -0.06 -6.50 -22.14
N ASN A 159 1.23 -6.80 -22.36
CA ASN A 159 2.04 -6.11 -23.36
C ASN A 159 1.76 -6.57 -24.80
N SER A 160 1.19 -7.77 -25.02
CA SER A 160 0.81 -8.21 -26.38
C SER A 160 -0.55 -7.68 -26.85
N LEU A 161 -1.37 -7.13 -25.93
CA LEU A 161 -2.71 -6.60 -26.22
C LEU A 161 -2.78 -5.07 -26.33
N ASN A 162 -1.69 -4.33 -26.07
CA ASN A 162 -1.69 -2.86 -26.00
C ASN A 162 -0.70 -2.18 -26.97
N ASN A 163 -0.46 -2.75 -28.15
CA ASN A 163 0.31 -2.08 -29.21
C ASN A 163 -0.54 -1.72 -30.44
N ILE A 164 -1.78 -1.30 -30.22
CA ILE A 164 -2.46 -0.44 -31.19
C ILE A 164 -2.30 0.98 -30.65
N SER A 165 -1.66 1.85 -31.42
CA SER A 165 -1.53 3.25 -31.04
C SER A 165 -2.93 3.83 -30.88
N ILE A 166 -3.15 4.69 -29.89
CA ILE A 166 -4.42 5.44 -29.73
C ILE A 166 -4.78 6.16 -31.05
N ASP A 167 -3.77 6.55 -31.84
CA ASP A 167 -3.95 7.16 -33.16
C ASP A 167 -4.57 6.19 -34.18
N ASP A 168 -4.19 4.91 -34.15
CA ASP A 168 -4.73 3.87 -35.03
C ASP A 168 -6.19 3.55 -34.67
N GLU A 169 -6.52 3.56 -33.38
CA GLU A 169 -7.88 3.33 -32.87
C GLU A 169 -8.82 4.50 -33.23
N ILE A 170 -8.32 5.73 -33.17
CA ILE A 170 -9.03 6.94 -33.59
C ILE A 170 -9.28 6.94 -35.10
N ASP A 171 -8.31 6.51 -35.91
CA ASP A 171 -8.47 6.45 -37.36
C ASP A 171 -9.42 5.33 -37.81
N LEU A 172 -9.46 4.20 -37.08
CA LEU A 172 -10.44 3.15 -37.32
C LEU A 172 -11.87 3.63 -37.05
N LEU A 173 -12.08 4.36 -35.93
CA LEU A 173 -13.37 4.95 -35.57
C LEU A 173 -13.81 6.02 -36.57
N LYS A 174 -12.88 6.84 -37.08
CA LYS A 174 -13.18 7.83 -38.13
C LYS A 174 -13.60 7.19 -39.44
N ARG A 175 -13.02 6.05 -39.83
CA ARG A 175 -13.42 5.30 -41.05
C ARG A 175 -14.82 4.72 -40.89
N GLN A 176 -15.12 4.11 -39.74
CA GLN A 176 -16.45 3.56 -39.45
C GLN A 176 -17.55 4.62 -39.43
N LEU A 177 -17.24 5.84 -38.98
CA LEU A 177 -18.19 6.96 -38.99
C LEU A 177 -18.38 7.63 -40.36
N ARG A 178 -17.46 7.42 -41.31
CA ARG A 178 -17.57 8.00 -42.67
C ARG A 178 -18.32 7.12 -43.67
N GLY A 179 -18.58 5.86 -43.32
CA GLY A 179 -19.43 4.98 -44.12
C GLY A 179 -18.86 4.67 -45.52
N ASP A 180 -17.57 4.32 -45.58
CA ASP A 180 -16.99 3.60 -46.73
C ASP A 180 -16.87 2.10 -46.38
#